data_AF-A0AAN6MPM5-F1
#
_entry.id   AF-A0AAN6MPM5-F1
#
_cell.length_a   1.000
_cell.length_b   1.000
_cell.length_c   1.000
_cell.angle_alpha   90.00
_cell.angle_beta   90.00
_cell.angle_gamma   90.00
#
_symmetry.space_group_name_H-M   'P 1'
#
loop_
_entity.id
_entity.type
_entity.pdbx_description
1 polymer ?
#
loop_
_entity_poly.entity_id
_entity_poly.type
_entity_poly.pdbx_seq_one_letter_code
_entity_poly.pdbx_strand_id
1 'polypeptide(L)'
;MGVSTTKQLPTKQLPGLGLPIDHEDKRGTTFPLAVGLDPWDSKGVTLREQRMLDFVSQITDKPGWELKVFDEEIVSRWRAEADVRPESLEGDVQLSPRMFDFCIAELREKSEEFRKTGYVRVLDSELTVVKSDSAVSKDIQDALRAGVRPLEDVPDHLKDWHPFQEDTVLDLVHPSLFPVVWGLTRALEEDTVPLENCAAFTGKGVVTPAYTPPPKPASPGWTWRPEAPRLWGSFQWLPAQVELAADGAASITSYINNLDPVGHKGLYSILERIVSATVPLWEEALSGFVDARRFDISYTGSEDYTFPPGLKYHIPGRSGPRSVWDPIKEVYDDHDGNNNDADDDVDDDDEDWKWEEDYYDWKRDHRVLMHREPREYTPQAEILAKRKTTVNLRNDYPGGLQVIFKLANIHLDPETPEYPGGAWHVEGTLNEMICASALYYYDQDNITDSHLAFRQALDPEELVGIPEQSEYYSLEQYLGIEQDGPALQPLGQILTREGRLLVFPNCLQHQVQPFELKDRARPGHRKILAMFLVDPHRPILSSAHVPPQRRDWWANEVRGNGALSALPNEIVDMTINMVDEFPISWDRACELRLQLMEERGGFKDQVTEFFEETTFSFCEH
;
A
#
# COMPACT_ATOMS: atom_id res chain seq x y z
N MET A 1 -60.51 9.70 13.80
CA MET A 1 -59.27 8.93 13.99
C MET A 1 -58.35 9.28 12.83
N GLY A 2 -57.44 10.23 13.04
CA GLY A 2 -56.41 10.55 12.05
C GLY A 2 -55.24 9.60 12.26
N VAL A 3 -54.93 8.80 11.25
CA VAL A 3 -53.70 7.99 11.25
C VAL A 3 -52.63 8.84 10.60
N SER A 4 -51.82 9.46 11.45
CA SER A 4 -50.44 9.82 11.14
C SER A 4 -49.67 8.53 10.84
N THR A 5 -48.93 8.50 9.74
CA THR A 5 -47.69 7.72 9.59
C THR A 5 -46.98 8.20 8.32
N THR A 6 -46.37 9.39 8.39
CA THR A 6 -45.14 9.62 7.65
C THR A 6 -44.13 8.61 8.20
N LYS A 7 -43.86 7.54 7.45
CA LYS A 7 -42.68 6.72 7.68
C LYS A 7 -41.48 7.62 7.40
N GLN A 8 -40.91 8.22 8.45
CA GLN A 8 -39.52 8.68 8.40
C GLN A 8 -38.69 7.46 8.00
N LEU A 9 -38.01 7.55 6.86
CA LEU A 9 -36.96 6.59 6.52
C LEU A 9 -35.91 6.66 7.65
N PRO A 10 -35.31 5.53 8.07
CA PRO A 10 -34.27 5.59 9.09
C PRO A 10 -33.16 6.52 8.61
N THR A 11 -32.82 7.52 9.44
CA THR A 11 -31.68 8.41 9.20
C THR A 11 -30.46 7.55 8.94
N LYS A 12 -29.82 7.68 7.77
CA LYS A 12 -28.56 6.99 7.49
C LYS A 12 -27.54 7.49 8.50
N GLN A 13 -26.96 6.57 9.27
CA GLN A 13 -25.92 6.86 10.23
C GLN A 13 -24.56 6.62 9.57
N LEU A 14 -23.81 7.70 9.34
CA LEU A 14 -22.45 7.73 8.82
C LEU A 14 -21.57 8.57 9.75
N PRO A 15 -20.24 8.36 9.79
CA PRO A 15 -19.33 9.26 10.49
C PRO A 15 -19.55 10.71 10.04
N GLY A 16 -19.84 11.60 11.00
CA GLY A 16 -20.17 13.01 10.73
C GLY A 16 -21.61 13.28 10.24
N LEU A 17 -22.46 12.25 10.14
CA LEU A 17 -23.90 12.35 9.86
C LEU A 17 -24.67 11.30 10.67
N GLY A 18 -25.02 11.63 11.90
CA GLY A 18 -25.71 10.72 12.83
C GLY A 18 -24.76 9.86 13.68
N LEU A 19 -23.49 9.74 13.32
CA LEU A 19 -22.41 9.18 14.15
C LEU A 19 -21.34 10.24 14.43
N PRO A 20 -20.55 10.10 15.52
CA PRO A 20 -19.33 10.88 15.71
C PRO A 20 -18.40 10.79 14.49
N ILE A 21 -17.62 11.85 14.23
CA ILE A 21 -16.66 11.87 13.12
C ILE A 21 -15.63 10.75 13.32
N ASP A 22 -15.16 10.58 14.55
CA ASP A 22 -14.20 9.57 15.01
C ASP A 22 -14.85 8.22 15.40
N HIS A 23 -16.01 7.89 14.81
CA HIS A 23 -16.71 6.65 15.10
C HIS A 23 -15.94 5.42 14.64
N GLU A 24 -15.24 4.73 15.53
CA GLU A 24 -14.50 3.50 15.20
C GLU A 24 -15.38 2.24 15.27
N ASP A 25 -15.20 1.35 14.29
CA ASP A 25 -15.78 0.00 14.31
C ASP A 25 -15.03 -0.94 15.26
N LYS A 26 -15.59 -2.13 15.50
CA LYS A 26 -14.94 -3.16 16.33
C LYS A 26 -13.69 -3.70 15.64
N ARG A 27 -12.69 -4.13 16.43
CA ARG A 27 -11.49 -4.79 15.90
C ARG A 27 -11.85 -5.98 14.99
N GLY A 28 -11.09 -6.15 13.91
CA GLY A 28 -11.25 -7.25 12.96
C GLY A 28 -12.44 -7.16 12.01
N THR A 29 -13.12 -6.02 11.89
CA THR A 29 -14.24 -5.84 10.94
C THR A 29 -13.85 -5.18 9.63
N THR A 30 -12.72 -4.46 9.58
CA THR A 30 -12.24 -3.73 8.41
C THR A 30 -11.11 -4.49 7.72
N PHE A 31 -10.82 -4.13 6.49
CA PHE A 31 -9.57 -4.53 5.85
C PHE A 31 -8.37 -3.94 6.62
N PRO A 32 -7.18 -4.57 6.53
CA PRO A 32 -5.99 -4.07 7.19
C PRO A 32 -5.61 -2.66 6.75
N LEU A 33 -5.20 -1.84 7.72
CA LEU A 33 -4.74 -0.46 7.53
C LEU A 33 -3.32 -0.34 8.09
N ALA A 34 -2.54 0.63 7.59
CA ALA A 34 -1.21 0.90 8.16
C ALA A 34 -1.29 1.52 9.56
N VAL A 35 -2.38 2.24 9.86
CA VAL A 35 -2.59 2.94 11.13
C VAL A 35 -4.05 2.82 11.55
N GLY A 36 -4.31 2.77 12.85
CA GLY A 36 -5.66 2.64 13.41
C GLY A 36 -5.68 1.78 14.68
N LEU A 37 -6.86 1.26 15.03
CA LEU A 37 -7.04 0.40 16.21
C LEU A 37 -6.36 -0.97 16.12
N ASP A 38 -6.12 -1.43 14.89
CA ASP A 38 -5.64 -2.77 14.54
C ASP A 38 -4.77 -2.65 13.27
N PRO A 39 -3.59 -2.00 13.37
CA PRO A 39 -2.71 -1.81 12.23
C PRO A 39 -2.16 -3.16 11.73
N TRP A 40 -1.86 -3.23 10.44
CA TRP A 40 -1.17 -4.37 9.86
C TRP A 40 0.32 -4.35 10.23
N ASP A 41 0.78 -5.44 10.82
CA ASP A 41 2.20 -5.69 11.06
C ASP A 41 2.61 -7.03 10.45
N SER A 42 3.79 -7.05 9.82
CA SER A 42 4.37 -8.22 9.17
C SER A 42 5.23 -9.03 10.13
N LYS A 43 5.30 -10.35 9.92
CA LYS A 43 6.25 -11.23 10.62
C LYS A 43 7.67 -11.21 10.03
N GLY A 44 7.94 -10.34 9.06
CA GLY A 44 9.21 -10.19 8.39
C GLY A 44 9.38 -11.07 7.15
N VAL A 45 9.95 -10.47 6.10
CA VAL A 45 10.33 -11.12 4.84
C VAL A 45 11.85 -11.13 4.72
N THR A 46 12.47 -12.30 4.64
CA THR A 46 13.95 -12.40 4.58
C THR A 46 14.54 -11.69 3.37
N LEU A 47 15.79 -11.21 3.45
CA LEU A 47 16.51 -10.57 2.34
C LEU A 47 16.59 -11.49 1.11
N ARG A 48 16.81 -12.79 1.34
CA ARG A 48 16.77 -13.83 0.30
C ARG A 48 15.38 -13.93 -0.35
N GLU A 49 14.30 -13.84 0.43
CA GLU A 49 12.95 -13.80 -0.11
C GLU A 49 12.65 -12.52 -0.90
N GLN A 50 13.09 -11.36 -0.41
CA GLN A 50 12.98 -10.10 -1.16
C GLN A 50 13.70 -10.21 -2.50
N ARG A 51 14.87 -10.85 -2.56
CA ARG A 51 15.56 -11.16 -3.82
C ARG A 51 14.74 -12.04 -4.76
N MET A 52 14.07 -13.07 -4.23
CA MET A 52 13.19 -13.94 -5.04
C MET A 52 12.01 -13.13 -5.62
N LEU A 53 11.36 -12.31 -4.79
CA LEU A 53 10.25 -11.45 -5.19
C LEU A 53 10.66 -10.43 -6.26
N ASP A 54 11.84 -9.81 -6.10
CA ASP A 54 12.45 -8.91 -7.08
C ASP A 54 12.70 -9.63 -8.41
N PHE A 55 13.32 -10.81 -8.39
CA PHE A 55 13.55 -11.62 -9.60
C PHE A 55 12.22 -11.97 -10.31
N VAL A 56 11.20 -12.42 -9.57
CA VAL A 56 9.87 -12.70 -10.13
C VAL A 56 9.25 -11.43 -10.75
N SER A 57 9.38 -10.27 -10.08
CA SER A 57 8.89 -9.00 -10.60
C SER A 57 9.59 -8.59 -11.90
N GLN A 58 10.91 -8.76 -11.99
CA GLN A 58 11.71 -8.47 -13.19
C GLN A 58 11.39 -9.40 -14.37
N ILE A 59 11.20 -10.70 -14.11
CA ILE A 59 10.82 -11.63 -15.19
C ILE A 59 9.44 -11.32 -15.72
N THR A 60 8.46 -11.08 -14.84
CA THR A 60 7.09 -10.72 -15.24
C THR A 60 6.98 -9.37 -15.95
N ASP A 61 8.05 -8.59 -15.94
CA ASP A 61 8.20 -7.33 -16.66
C ASP A 61 8.74 -7.47 -18.09
N LYS A 62 9.29 -8.65 -18.43
CA LYS A 62 9.79 -8.95 -19.78
C LYS A 62 8.60 -9.28 -20.71
N PRO A 63 8.52 -8.70 -21.92
CA PRO A 63 7.45 -9.04 -22.85
C PRO A 63 7.42 -10.53 -23.20
N GLY A 64 6.24 -11.15 -23.13
CA GLY A 64 6.04 -12.56 -23.44
C GLY A 64 6.66 -13.53 -22.42
N TRP A 65 6.95 -13.07 -21.20
CA TRP A 65 7.54 -13.90 -20.14
C TRP A 65 6.73 -15.17 -19.88
N GLU A 66 5.41 -15.10 -20.02
CA GLU A 66 4.46 -16.17 -19.78
C GLU A 66 4.63 -17.32 -20.78
N LEU A 67 5.19 -17.07 -21.96
CA LEU A 67 5.57 -18.14 -22.89
C LEU A 67 7.02 -18.57 -22.66
N LYS A 68 7.89 -17.60 -22.40
CA LYS A 68 9.34 -17.79 -22.29
C LYS A 68 9.79 -18.61 -21.08
N VAL A 69 8.99 -18.63 -20.00
CA VAL A 69 9.30 -19.43 -18.78
C VAL A 69 9.31 -20.95 -19.02
N PHE A 70 8.77 -21.40 -20.15
CA PHE A 70 8.78 -22.81 -20.57
C PHE A 70 9.91 -23.13 -21.58
N ASP A 71 10.67 -22.14 -22.02
CA ASP A 71 11.81 -22.30 -22.90
C ASP A 71 13.10 -22.43 -22.06
N GLU A 72 13.64 -23.65 -22.00
CA GLU A 72 14.81 -23.95 -21.18
C GLU A 72 16.09 -23.19 -21.60
N GLU A 73 16.22 -22.79 -22.87
CA GLU A 73 17.34 -21.95 -23.31
C GLU A 73 17.21 -20.52 -22.76
N ILE A 74 15.98 -20.01 -22.70
CA ILE A 74 15.70 -18.70 -22.09
C ILE A 74 15.89 -18.77 -20.57
N VAL A 75 15.36 -19.80 -19.91
CA VAL A 75 15.53 -20.00 -18.46
C VAL A 75 17.01 -20.13 -18.09
N SER A 76 17.81 -20.84 -18.89
CA SER A 76 19.26 -20.93 -18.69
C SER A 76 19.95 -19.56 -18.77
N ARG A 77 19.53 -18.68 -19.69
CA ARG A 77 20.03 -17.30 -19.75
C ARG A 77 19.61 -16.48 -18.54
N TRP A 78 18.35 -16.58 -18.11
CA TRP A 78 17.89 -15.91 -16.89
C TRP A 78 18.65 -16.38 -15.64
N ARG A 79 19.03 -17.66 -15.57
CA ARG A 79 19.88 -18.17 -14.48
C ARG A 79 21.25 -17.50 -14.49
N ALA A 80 21.88 -17.36 -15.65
CA ALA A 80 23.17 -16.68 -15.77
C ALA A 80 23.08 -15.18 -15.43
N GLU A 81 21.97 -14.51 -15.80
CA GLU A 81 21.69 -13.12 -15.41
C GLU A 81 21.45 -12.97 -13.89
N ALA A 82 20.83 -13.97 -13.26
CA ALA A 82 20.45 -13.92 -11.85
C ALA A 82 21.58 -14.29 -10.87
N ASP A 83 22.64 -14.97 -11.35
CA ASP A 83 23.85 -15.34 -10.59
C ASP A 83 24.77 -14.14 -10.28
N VAL A 84 24.27 -12.92 -10.48
CA VAL A 84 24.93 -11.67 -10.14
C VAL A 84 24.22 -11.05 -8.93
N ARG A 85 25.00 -10.60 -7.95
CA ARG A 85 24.47 -9.84 -6.81
C ARG A 85 23.93 -8.50 -7.33
N PRO A 86 22.64 -8.18 -7.10
CA PRO A 86 22.11 -6.88 -7.50
C PRO A 86 22.74 -5.77 -6.66
N GLU A 87 23.15 -4.67 -7.30
CA GLU A 87 23.73 -3.51 -6.62
C GLU A 87 22.72 -2.78 -5.72
N SER A 88 21.42 -2.92 -6.00
CA SER A 88 20.33 -2.24 -5.29
C SER A 88 19.90 -2.92 -3.99
N LEU A 89 20.45 -4.09 -3.65
CA LEU A 89 20.11 -4.82 -2.43
C LEU A 89 21.37 -5.14 -1.61
N GLU A 90 21.31 -4.89 -0.31
CA GLU A 90 22.40 -5.15 0.64
C GLU A 90 22.19 -6.47 1.39
N GLY A 91 23.24 -6.97 2.06
CA GLY A 91 23.18 -8.22 2.83
C GLY A 91 23.16 -9.51 1.98
N ASP A 92 22.60 -10.58 2.54
CA ASP A 92 22.50 -11.91 1.93
C ASP A 92 21.35 -11.99 0.91
N VAL A 93 21.68 -11.59 -0.32
CA VAL A 93 20.72 -11.47 -1.44
C VAL A 93 21.16 -12.27 -2.66
N GLN A 94 22.05 -13.24 -2.48
CA GLN A 94 22.46 -14.13 -3.58
C GLN A 94 21.37 -15.15 -3.85
N LEU A 95 20.95 -15.26 -5.11
CA LEU A 95 19.94 -16.23 -5.52
C LEU A 95 20.59 -17.62 -5.67
N SER A 96 20.36 -18.53 -4.72
CA SER A 96 20.87 -19.90 -4.82
C SER A 96 20.20 -20.69 -5.97
N PRO A 97 20.78 -21.84 -6.37
CA PRO A 97 20.12 -22.76 -7.28
C PRO A 97 18.70 -23.16 -6.83
N ARG A 98 18.50 -23.43 -5.54
CA ARG A 98 17.18 -23.80 -5.00
C ARG A 98 16.18 -22.65 -5.06
N MET A 99 16.61 -21.43 -4.74
CA MET A 99 15.78 -20.24 -4.86
C MET A 99 15.40 -19.96 -6.32
N PHE A 100 16.35 -20.10 -7.25
CA PHE A 100 16.06 -19.92 -8.67
C PHE A 100 15.04 -20.96 -9.15
N ASP A 101 15.23 -22.24 -8.83
CA ASP A 101 14.31 -23.31 -9.23
C ASP A 101 12.91 -23.10 -8.63
N PHE A 102 12.84 -22.62 -7.38
CA PHE A 102 11.58 -22.21 -6.75
C PHE A 102 10.91 -21.08 -7.55
N CYS A 103 11.64 -20.02 -7.90
CA CYS A 103 11.10 -18.90 -8.68
C CYS A 103 10.59 -19.34 -10.05
N ILE A 104 11.28 -20.27 -10.74
CA ILE A 104 10.84 -20.78 -12.04
C ILE A 104 9.58 -21.62 -11.91
N ALA A 105 9.47 -22.47 -10.88
CA ALA A 105 8.24 -23.20 -10.60
C ALA A 105 7.06 -22.24 -10.36
N GLU A 106 7.29 -21.20 -9.56
CA GLU A 106 6.31 -20.16 -9.25
C GLU A 106 5.88 -19.39 -10.50
N LEU A 107 6.83 -18.96 -11.35
CA LEU A 107 6.56 -18.24 -12.59
C LEU A 107 5.76 -19.10 -13.58
N ARG A 108 5.99 -20.42 -13.64
CA ARG A 108 5.22 -21.32 -14.52
C ARG A 108 3.76 -21.40 -14.09
N GLU A 109 3.48 -21.46 -12.79
CA GLU A 109 2.11 -21.43 -12.27
C GLU A 109 1.45 -20.05 -12.48
N LYS A 110 2.15 -18.96 -12.13
CA LYS A 110 1.69 -17.58 -12.38
C LYS A 110 1.39 -17.32 -13.85
N SER A 111 2.13 -17.95 -14.77
CA SER A 111 1.87 -17.85 -16.20
C SER A 111 0.49 -18.39 -16.60
N GLU A 112 0.05 -19.51 -16.01
CA GLU A 112 -1.26 -20.08 -16.28
C GLU A 112 -2.39 -19.20 -15.75
N GLU A 113 -2.21 -18.62 -14.57
CA GLU A 113 -3.15 -17.66 -13.99
C GLU A 113 -3.21 -16.38 -14.82
N PHE A 114 -2.05 -15.80 -15.17
CA PHE A 114 -1.95 -14.60 -15.99
C PHE A 114 -2.69 -14.76 -17.33
N ARG A 115 -2.61 -15.92 -17.98
CA ARG A 115 -3.36 -16.18 -19.23
C ARG A 115 -4.89 -16.19 -19.04
N LYS A 116 -5.37 -16.48 -17.82
CA LYS A 116 -6.80 -16.48 -17.47
C LYS A 116 -7.29 -15.11 -17.02
N THR A 117 -6.49 -14.40 -16.22
CA THR A 117 -6.91 -13.19 -15.51
C THR A 117 -6.37 -11.90 -16.13
N GLY A 118 -5.25 -11.97 -16.86
CA GLY A 118 -4.55 -10.81 -17.39
C GLY A 118 -3.73 -10.03 -16.36
N TYR A 119 -3.63 -10.49 -15.11
CA TYR A 119 -2.82 -9.86 -14.07
C TYR A 119 -1.88 -10.87 -13.41
N VAL A 120 -0.86 -10.36 -12.71
CA VAL A 120 0.10 -11.18 -11.97
C VAL A 120 0.34 -10.60 -10.60
N ARG A 121 0.39 -11.49 -9.59
CA ARG A 121 0.78 -11.15 -8.22
C ARG A 121 2.30 -10.96 -8.14
N VAL A 122 2.71 -9.91 -7.45
CA VAL A 122 4.10 -9.54 -7.15
C VAL A 122 4.18 -9.06 -5.71
N LEU A 123 5.37 -9.13 -5.11
CA LEU A 123 5.54 -8.88 -3.67
C LEU A 123 4.52 -9.69 -2.83
N ASP A 124 4.26 -10.94 -3.21
CA ASP A 124 3.25 -11.83 -2.63
C ASP A 124 3.88 -12.78 -1.60
N SER A 125 4.11 -12.24 -0.40
CA SER A 125 4.65 -12.98 0.75
C SER A 125 3.62 -13.08 1.87
N GLU A 126 3.27 -11.96 2.50
CA GLU A 126 2.15 -11.90 3.47
C GLU A 126 1.02 -10.97 3.00
N LEU A 127 1.42 -9.91 2.29
CA LEU A 127 0.57 -9.03 1.50
C LEU A 127 0.71 -9.36 0.02
N THR A 128 -0.16 -8.81 -0.83
CA THR A 128 -0.10 -9.03 -2.27
C THR A 128 -0.25 -7.71 -3.02
N VAL A 129 0.73 -7.40 -3.88
CA VAL A 129 0.61 -6.36 -4.90
C VAL A 129 0.27 -7.03 -6.22
N VAL A 130 -0.65 -6.44 -6.99
CA VAL A 130 -1.13 -7.00 -8.25
C VAL A 130 -0.83 -6.02 -9.37
N LYS A 131 -0.19 -6.48 -10.45
CA LYS A 131 0.05 -5.66 -11.65
C LYS A 131 -0.57 -6.30 -12.88
N SER A 132 -1.05 -5.45 -13.80
CA SER A 132 -1.53 -5.85 -15.11
C SER A 132 -1.13 -4.84 -16.17
N ASP A 133 -0.61 -5.33 -17.28
CA ASP A 133 -0.32 -4.53 -18.47
C ASP A 133 -1.42 -4.67 -19.56
N SER A 134 -2.49 -5.41 -19.25
CA SER A 134 -3.57 -5.73 -20.20
C SER A 134 -4.99 -5.53 -19.67
N ALA A 135 -5.17 -5.26 -18.37
CA ALA A 135 -6.49 -5.04 -17.76
C ALA A 135 -7.22 -3.87 -18.43
N VAL A 136 -6.50 -2.78 -18.72
CA VAL A 136 -7.03 -1.64 -19.48
C VAL A 136 -6.59 -1.76 -20.94
N SER A 137 -7.54 -1.99 -21.84
CA SER A 137 -7.24 -2.13 -23.27
C SER A 137 -6.73 -0.83 -23.89
N LYS A 138 -6.03 -0.94 -25.02
CA LYS A 138 -5.51 0.23 -25.75
C LYS A 138 -6.62 1.23 -26.13
N ASP A 139 -7.79 0.73 -26.51
CA ASP A 139 -8.94 1.58 -26.83
C ASP A 139 -9.44 2.39 -25.62
N ILE A 140 -9.43 1.79 -24.41
CA ILE A 140 -9.80 2.50 -23.17
C ILE A 140 -8.73 3.52 -22.82
N GLN A 141 -7.45 3.15 -22.96
CA GLN A 141 -6.32 4.06 -22.71
C GLN A 141 -6.38 5.29 -23.62
N ASP A 142 -6.59 5.10 -24.92
CA ASP A 142 -6.68 6.18 -25.90
C ASP A 142 -7.92 7.04 -25.67
N ALA A 143 -9.04 6.42 -25.28
CA ALA A 143 -10.24 7.14 -24.85
C ALA A 143 -9.98 7.99 -23.60
N LEU A 144 -9.26 7.46 -22.59
CA LEU A 144 -8.88 8.22 -21.39
C LEU A 144 -8.00 9.42 -21.75
N ARG A 145 -6.97 9.24 -22.58
CA ARG A 145 -6.14 10.36 -23.06
C ARG A 145 -6.99 11.44 -23.72
N ALA A 146 -7.92 11.06 -24.60
CA ALA A 146 -8.81 12.01 -25.26
C ALA A 146 -9.79 12.68 -24.28
N GLY A 147 -10.33 11.92 -23.32
CA GLY A 147 -11.29 12.40 -22.33
C GLY A 147 -10.69 13.32 -21.26
N VAL A 148 -9.39 13.20 -21.00
CA VAL A 148 -8.65 14.05 -20.04
C VAL A 148 -8.14 15.35 -20.67
N ARG A 149 -7.90 15.39 -22.00
CA ARG A 149 -7.44 16.61 -22.70
C ARG A 149 -8.20 17.89 -22.35
N PRO A 150 -9.54 17.91 -22.24
CA PRO A 150 -10.25 19.14 -21.87
C PRO A 150 -9.92 19.68 -20.47
N LEU A 151 -9.40 18.84 -19.56
CA LEU A 151 -8.91 19.24 -18.24
C LEU A 151 -7.45 19.71 -18.29
N GLU A 152 -6.65 19.16 -19.20
CA GLU A 152 -5.22 19.43 -19.33
C GLU A 152 -4.93 20.66 -20.22
N ASP A 153 -5.62 20.78 -21.36
CA ASP A 153 -5.42 21.80 -22.39
C ASP A 153 -6.19 23.10 -22.07
N VAL A 154 -6.08 23.56 -20.82
CA VAL A 154 -6.63 24.85 -20.37
C VAL A 154 -5.58 25.97 -20.49
N PRO A 155 -5.99 27.24 -20.62
CA PRO A 155 -5.09 28.37 -20.51
C PRO A 155 -4.18 28.29 -19.27
N ASP A 156 -2.91 28.69 -19.38
CA ASP A 156 -1.92 28.48 -18.30
C ASP A 156 -2.34 29.06 -16.94
N HIS A 157 -3.05 30.19 -16.93
CA HIS A 157 -3.55 30.81 -15.70
C HIS A 157 -4.70 30.04 -15.02
N LEU A 158 -5.25 29.00 -15.67
CA LEU A 158 -6.25 28.08 -15.14
C LEU A 158 -5.67 26.72 -14.78
N LYS A 159 -4.37 26.47 -15.07
CA LYS A 159 -3.71 25.24 -14.67
C LYS A 159 -3.54 25.21 -13.16
N ASP A 160 -3.96 24.10 -12.56
CA ASP A 160 -3.85 23.87 -11.14
C ASP A 160 -2.53 23.13 -10.84
N TRP A 161 -1.44 23.90 -10.74
CA TRP A 161 -0.15 23.35 -10.35
C TRP A 161 -0.15 22.99 -8.86
N HIS A 162 0.36 21.80 -8.55
CA HIS A 162 0.42 21.29 -7.20
C HIS A 162 1.29 22.21 -6.32
N PRO A 163 0.82 22.60 -5.12
CA PRO A 163 1.61 23.44 -4.24
C PRO A 163 2.98 22.82 -3.91
N PHE A 164 4.00 23.68 -3.79
CA PHE A 164 5.36 23.33 -3.35
C PHE A 164 6.17 22.43 -4.30
N GLN A 165 5.74 22.22 -5.55
CA GLN A 165 6.45 21.39 -6.54
C GLN A 165 6.80 22.13 -7.83
N GLU A 166 7.22 23.41 -7.73
CA GLU A 166 7.80 24.22 -8.82
C GLU A 166 7.20 23.95 -10.22
N ASP A 167 5.86 24.00 -10.34
CA ASP A 167 5.13 23.77 -11.60
C ASP A 167 5.47 22.45 -12.34
N THR A 168 5.82 21.41 -11.59
CA THR A 168 6.18 20.08 -12.12
C THR A 168 5.01 19.10 -12.07
N VAL A 169 4.09 19.25 -11.10
CA VAL A 169 2.93 18.37 -10.93
C VAL A 169 1.65 19.13 -11.21
N LEU A 170 0.91 18.72 -12.24
CA LEU A 170 -0.36 19.30 -12.65
C LEU A 170 -1.52 18.45 -12.12
N ASP A 171 -2.35 19.05 -11.27
CA ASP A 171 -3.56 18.42 -10.73
C ASP A 171 -4.74 18.65 -11.69
N LEU A 172 -5.31 17.56 -12.24
CA LEU A 172 -6.47 17.64 -13.15
C LEU A 172 -7.78 17.36 -12.41
N VAL A 173 -7.75 16.34 -11.55
CA VAL A 173 -8.81 16.05 -10.58
C VAL A 173 -8.10 15.72 -9.28
N HIS A 174 -8.17 16.62 -8.29
CA HIS A 174 -7.52 16.41 -7.01
C HIS A 174 -8.55 16.34 -5.87
N PRO A 175 -8.57 15.27 -5.06
CA PRO A 175 -9.58 15.07 -4.02
C PRO A 175 -9.46 16.04 -2.83
N SER A 176 -8.34 16.78 -2.74
CA SER A 176 -8.17 17.84 -1.73
C SER A 176 -8.79 19.19 -2.12
N LEU A 177 -9.34 19.31 -3.33
CA LEU A 177 -10.20 20.43 -3.70
C LEU A 177 -11.66 20.08 -3.40
N PHE A 178 -12.37 20.99 -2.76
CA PHE A 178 -13.76 20.79 -2.33
C PHE A 178 -13.99 19.52 -1.47
N PRO A 179 -13.09 19.18 -0.52
CA PRO A 179 -13.30 18.04 0.39
C PRO A 179 -14.47 18.33 1.33
N VAL A 180 -14.87 17.34 2.12
CA VAL A 180 -15.67 17.63 3.33
C VAL A 180 -14.79 18.43 4.28
N VAL A 181 -15.30 19.57 4.74
CA VAL A 181 -14.73 20.41 5.78
C VAL A 181 -15.70 20.36 6.97
N TRP A 182 -15.30 19.68 8.03
CA TRP A 182 -16.14 19.47 9.21
C TRP A 182 -16.54 20.82 9.83
N GLY A 183 -17.84 21.07 10.00
CA GLY A 183 -18.37 22.35 10.48
C GLY A 183 -18.74 23.36 9.38
N LEU A 184 -18.43 23.07 8.12
CA LEU A 184 -18.76 23.92 6.97
C LEU A 184 -19.58 23.17 5.90
N THR A 185 -19.16 21.96 5.54
CA THR A 185 -19.82 21.16 4.50
C THR A 185 -21.24 20.78 4.89
N ARG A 186 -22.15 20.78 3.92
CA ARG A 186 -23.54 20.37 4.09
C ARG A 186 -23.80 18.97 3.54
N ALA A 187 -24.58 18.17 4.26
CA ALA A 187 -24.95 16.81 3.87
C ALA A 187 -26.47 16.59 3.99
N LEU A 188 -27.03 15.77 3.10
CA LEU A 188 -28.44 15.38 3.11
C LEU A 188 -28.66 14.25 4.12
N GLU A 189 -29.64 14.42 5.03
CA GLU A 189 -29.94 13.43 6.08
C GLU A 189 -30.81 12.26 5.59
N GLU A 190 -31.75 12.55 4.69
CA GLU A 190 -32.77 11.59 4.24
C GLU A 190 -32.71 11.31 2.73
N ASP A 191 -32.27 12.29 1.93
CA ASP A 191 -32.23 12.22 0.46
C ASP A 191 -30.84 11.85 -0.08
N THR A 192 -30.78 11.54 -1.38
CA THR A 192 -29.52 11.35 -2.10
C THR A 192 -29.36 12.41 -3.19
N VAL A 193 -28.12 12.83 -3.44
CA VAL A 193 -27.78 13.73 -4.54
C VAL A 193 -27.80 12.93 -5.84
N PRO A 194 -28.68 13.26 -6.80
CA PRO A 194 -28.67 12.60 -8.10
C PRO A 194 -27.40 12.97 -8.87
N LEU A 195 -26.86 12.04 -9.67
CA LEU A 195 -25.74 12.33 -10.57
C LEU A 195 -26.11 13.41 -11.59
N GLU A 196 -27.25 13.21 -12.28
CA GLU A 196 -27.79 14.21 -13.18
C GLU A 196 -28.35 15.39 -12.37
N ASN A 197 -27.98 16.60 -12.75
CA ASN A 197 -28.44 17.83 -12.09
C ASN A 197 -28.04 17.92 -10.59
N CYS A 198 -26.90 17.33 -10.22
CA CYS A 198 -26.36 17.41 -8.85
C CYS A 198 -26.20 18.86 -8.36
N ALA A 199 -25.83 19.79 -9.27
CA ALA A 199 -25.59 21.19 -8.94
C ALA A 199 -26.82 21.90 -8.36
N ALA A 200 -28.05 21.50 -8.72
CA ALA A 200 -29.28 22.04 -8.15
C ALA A 200 -29.51 21.68 -6.67
N PHE A 201 -28.67 20.82 -6.10
CA PHE A 201 -28.67 20.49 -4.67
C PHE A 201 -27.65 21.31 -3.86
N THR A 202 -26.80 22.10 -4.51
CA THR A 202 -25.79 22.92 -3.84
C THR A 202 -26.43 23.79 -2.75
N GLY A 203 -25.91 23.73 -1.52
CA GLY A 203 -26.44 24.47 -0.37
C GLY A 203 -27.57 23.78 0.40
N LYS A 204 -28.12 22.67 -0.09
CA LYS A 204 -29.10 21.86 0.64
C LYS A 204 -28.42 20.98 1.70
N GLY A 205 -29.21 20.51 2.66
CA GLY A 205 -28.75 19.65 3.75
C GLY A 205 -28.34 20.42 5.01
N VAL A 206 -27.99 19.65 6.04
CA VAL A 206 -27.52 20.17 7.33
C VAL A 206 -26.02 20.33 7.32
N VAL A 207 -25.52 21.32 8.04
CA VAL A 207 -24.07 21.51 8.23
C VAL A 207 -23.55 20.37 9.08
N THR A 208 -22.49 19.71 8.60
CA THR A 208 -21.78 18.65 9.33
C THR A 208 -21.22 19.19 10.65
N PRO A 209 -21.08 18.37 11.70
CA PRO A 209 -20.48 18.80 12.95
C PRO A 209 -19.03 19.24 12.74
N ALA A 210 -18.56 20.21 13.53
CA ALA A 210 -17.14 20.55 13.56
C ALA A 210 -16.35 19.43 14.23
N TYR A 211 -15.19 19.08 13.68
CA TYR A 211 -14.29 18.14 14.32
C TYR A 211 -13.59 18.83 15.49
N THR A 212 -13.58 18.17 16.65
CA THR A 212 -12.75 18.57 17.78
C THR A 212 -11.93 17.35 18.17
N PRO A 213 -10.59 17.40 18.07
CA PRO A 213 -9.78 16.25 18.40
C PRO A 213 -10.02 15.83 19.86
N PRO A 214 -10.21 14.54 20.13
CA PRO A 214 -10.36 14.07 21.49
C PRO A 214 -9.10 14.43 22.29
N PRO A 215 -9.23 14.67 23.61
CA PRO A 215 -8.05 14.88 24.45
C PRO A 215 -7.13 13.67 24.33
N LYS A 216 -5.82 13.91 24.18
CA LYS A 216 -4.82 12.83 24.15
C LYS A 216 -5.09 11.88 25.33
N PRO A 217 -5.12 10.56 25.11
CA PRO A 217 -5.27 9.62 26.21
C PRO A 217 -4.21 9.93 27.27
N ALA A 218 -4.59 9.84 28.55
CA ALA A 218 -3.63 9.88 29.64
C ALA A 218 -2.64 8.73 29.39
N SER A 219 -1.33 9.05 29.46
CA SER A 219 -0.20 8.19 29.08
C SER A 219 -0.52 6.70 29.15
N PRO A 220 -0.25 5.93 28.07
CA PRO A 220 -0.30 4.49 28.17
C PRO A 220 0.60 4.06 29.33
N GLY A 221 0.11 3.15 30.18
CA GLY A 221 1.02 2.43 31.08
C GLY A 221 2.15 1.79 30.27
N TRP A 222 3.24 1.40 30.91
CA TRP A 222 4.39 0.74 30.26
C TRP A 222 3.93 -0.38 29.30
N THR A 223 3.86 -0.09 28.00
CA THR A 223 3.60 -1.03 26.90
C THR A 223 4.76 -0.94 25.92
N TRP A 224 5.17 -2.10 25.37
CA TRP A 224 6.29 -2.22 24.43
C TRP A 224 6.08 -1.50 23.10
N ARG A 225 4.82 -1.17 22.77
CA ARG A 225 4.46 -0.38 21.59
C ARG A 225 3.85 0.97 21.98
N PRO A 226 4.22 2.07 21.30
CA PRO A 226 3.47 3.31 21.33
C PRO A 226 2.02 3.07 20.87
N GLU A 227 1.05 3.87 21.35
CA GLU A 227 -0.31 3.82 20.79
C GLU A 227 -0.26 4.38 19.36
N ALA A 228 -0.74 3.60 18.38
CA ALA A 228 -0.78 4.04 16.99
C ALA A 228 -1.52 5.38 16.84
N PRO A 229 -0.98 6.33 16.05
CA PRO A 229 -1.59 7.65 15.92
C PRO A 229 -2.98 7.53 15.30
N ARG A 230 -3.98 8.08 15.99
CA ARG A 230 -5.35 8.15 15.50
C ARG A 230 -5.50 9.37 14.60
N LEU A 231 -5.26 9.19 13.30
CA LEU A 231 -5.25 10.25 12.29
C LEU A 231 -6.68 10.67 11.89
N TRP A 232 -7.44 11.20 12.85
CA TRP A 232 -8.72 11.85 12.62
C TRP A 232 -8.48 13.33 12.34
N GLY A 233 -8.92 13.81 11.17
CA GLY A 233 -8.62 15.16 10.67
C GLY A 233 -9.84 16.09 10.58
N SER A 234 -9.58 17.36 10.28
CA SER A 234 -10.61 18.38 10.02
C SER A 234 -11.26 18.23 8.64
N PHE A 235 -10.66 17.39 7.79
CA PHE A 235 -11.07 17.18 6.41
C PHE A 235 -11.35 15.71 6.09
N GLN A 236 -12.21 15.45 5.12
CA GLN A 236 -12.39 14.12 4.55
C GLN A 236 -12.48 14.24 3.03
N TRP A 237 -11.69 13.46 2.29
CA TRP A 237 -11.91 13.31 0.85
C TRP A 237 -13.29 12.73 0.56
N LEU A 238 -13.89 13.18 -0.54
CA LEU A 238 -15.26 12.85 -0.90
C LEU A 238 -15.31 11.78 -2.01
N PRO A 239 -15.59 10.50 -1.68
CA PRO A 239 -15.72 9.44 -2.68
C PRO A 239 -16.98 9.60 -3.53
N ALA A 240 -16.93 9.08 -4.76
CA ALA A 240 -18.09 8.80 -5.59
C ALA A 240 -18.65 7.40 -5.30
N GLN A 241 -19.96 7.23 -5.45
CA GLN A 241 -20.62 5.94 -5.37
C GLN A 241 -20.48 5.18 -6.67
N VAL A 242 -20.21 3.89 -6.55
CA VAL A 242 -20.07 2.95 -7.66
C VAL A 242 -20.94 1.74 -7.40
N GLU A 243 -21.80 1.40 -8.35
CA GLU A 243 -22.56 0.15 -8.33
C GLU A 243 -21.94 -0.85 -9.30
N LEU A 244 -21.99 -2.14 -8.94
CA LEU A 244 -21.49 -3.24 -9.77
C LEU A 244 -22.68 -4.06 -10.29
N ALA A 245 -22.81 -4.10 -11.62
CA ALA A 245 -23.84 -4.87 -12.30
C ALA A 245 -23.56 -6.39 -12.25
N ALA A 246 -24.55 -7.18 -12.67
CA ALA A 246 -24.48 -8.64 -12.63
C ALA A 246 -23.35 -9.22 -13.52
N ASP A 247 -22.96 -8.52 -14.58
CA ASP A 247 -21.88 -8.88 -15.50
C ASP A 247 -20.52 -8.30 -15.07
N GLY A 248 -20.45 -7.61 -13.93
CA GLY A 248 -19.23 -6.96 -13.41
C GLY A 248 -19.00 -5.55 -13.93
N ALA A 249 -19.88 -5.01 -14.78
CA ALA A 249 -19.77 -3.62 -15.22
C ALA A 249 -20.02 -2.65 -14.05
N ALA A 250 -19.12 -1.71 -13.85
CA ALA A 250 -19.26 -0.64 -12.87
C ALA A 250 -20.08 0.52 -13.44
N SER A 251 -20.84 1.19 -12.58
CA SER A 251 -21.57 2.43 -12.90
C SER A 251 -21.37 3.44 -11.78
N ILE A 252 -20.94 4.65 -12.12
CA ILE A 252 -20.72 5.72 -11.17
C ILE A 252 -22.08 6.42 -10.97
N THR A 253 -22.65 6.33 -9.77
CA THR A 253 -24.04 6.77 -9.50
C THR A 253 -24.14 8.10 -8.77
N SER A 254 -23.02 8.69 -8.36
CA SER A 254 -22.94 10.05 -7.83
C SER A 254 -21.73 10.79 -8.41
N TYR A 255 -21.74 12.13 -8.34
CA TYR A 255 -20.69 12.93 -9.00
C TYR A 255 -19.29 12.64 -8.42
N ILE A 256 -18.27 12.64 -9.25
CA ILE A 256 -16.86 12.61 -8.83
C ILE A 256 -16.51 14.00 -8.31
N ASN A 257 -15.94 14.06 -7.11
CA ASN A 257 -15.52 15.32 -6.53
C ASN A 257 -14.59 16.09 -7.48
N ASN A 258 -14.85 17.38 -7.65
CA ASN A 258 -14.15 18.27 -8.57
C ASN A 258 -14.25 17.93 -10.07
N LEU A 259 -15.16 17.05 -10.50
CA LEU A 259 -15.36 16.72 -11.92
C LEU A 259 -16.84 16.80 -12.32
N ASP A 260 -17.20 17.79 -13.14
CA ASP A 260 -18.59 18.06 -13.51
C ASP A 260 -19.19 16.91 -14.36
N PRO A 261 -20.26 16.23 -13.90
CA PRO A 261 -20.87 15.14 -14.67
C PRO A 261 -21.52 15.59 -15.98
N VAL A 262 -21.91 16.87 -16.12
CA VAL A 262 -22.54 17.38 -17.34
C VAL A 262 -21.49 17.61 -18.43
N GLY A 263 -20.44 18.38 -18.13
CA GLY A 263 -19.36 18.68 -19.06
C GLY A 263 -18.47 17.48 -19.39
N HIS A 264 -18.37 16.49 -18.49
CA HIS A 264 -17.45 15.37 -18.62
C HIS A 264 -18.12 13.99 -18.68
N LYS A 265 -19.38 13.90 -19.14
CA LYS A 265 -20.11 12.63 -19.25
C LYS A 265 -19.32 11.51 -19.95
N GLY A 266 -18.59 11.84 -21.02
CA GLY A 266 -17.74 10.88 -21.72
C GLY A 266 -16.61 10.32 -20.85
N LEU A 267 -15.99 11.17 -20.02
CA LEU A 267 -14.94 10.75 -19.09
C LEU A 267 -15.50 9.85 -17.98
N TYR A 268 -16.69 10.11 -17.45
CA TYR A 268 -17.35 9.20 -16.49
C TYR A 268 -17.52 7.79 -17.07
N SER A 269 -18.03 7.67 -18.31
CA SER A 269 -18.17 6.36 -18.96
C SER A 269 -16.83 5.66 -19.22
N ILE A 270 -15.74 6.40 -19.39
CA ILE A 270 -14.39 5.82 -19.49
C ILE A 270 -13.93 5.33 -18.11
N LEU A 271 -14.10 6.13 -17.07
CA LEU A 271 -13.72 5.78 -15.69
C LEU A 271 -14.50 4.55 -15.20
N GLU A 272 -15.79 4.42 -15.50
CA GLU A 272 -16.60 3.21 -15.24
C GLU A 272 -15.96 1.94 -15.82
N ARG A 273 -15.49 2.00 -17.07
CA ARG A 273 -14.82 0.86 -17.72
C ARG A 273 -13.50 0.52 -17.05
N ILE A 274 -12.74 1.53 -16.61
CA ILE A 274 -11.48 1.32 -15.89
C ILE A 274 -11.74 0.74 -14.49
N VAL A 275 -12.75 1.22 -13.77
CA VAL A 275 -13.16 0.64 -12.49
C VAL A 275 -13.56 -0.82 -12.68
N SER A 276 -14.35 -1.13 -13.71
CA SER A 276 -14.72 -2.52 -14.05
C SER A 276 -13.49 -3.41 -14.25
N ALA A 277 -12.45 -2.89 -14.93
CA ALA A 277 -11.19 -3.60 -15.13
C ALA A 277 -10.34 -3.71 -13.85
N THR A 278 -10.56 -2.83 -12.87
CA THR A 278 -9.78 -2.77 -11.61
C THR A 278 -10.36 -3.68 -10.53
N VAL A 279 -11.68 -3.90 -10.51
CA VAL A 279 -12.38 -4.71 -9.50
C VAL A 279 -11.71 -6.08 -9.26
N PRO A 280 -11.37 -6.89 -10.29
CA PRO A 280 -10.72 -8.18 -10.06
C PRO A 280 -9.34 -8.07 -9.40
N LEU A 281 -8.61 -6.98 -9.63
CA LEU A 281 -7.30 -6.74 -9.01
C LEU A 281 -7.44 -6.27 -7.55
N TRP A 282 -8.47 -5.46 -7.24
CA TRP A 282 -8.81 -5.14 -5.84
C TRP A 282 -9.22 -6.38 -5.07
N GLU A 283 -10.09 -7.21 -5.64
CA GLU A 283 -10.49 -8.49 -5.05
C GLU A 283 -9.26 -9.34 -4.75
N GLU A 284 -8.32 -9.48 -5.69
CA GLU A 284 -7.12 -10.28 -5.47
C GLU A 284 -6.19 -9.68 -4.40
N ALA A 285 -5.98 -8.36 -4.40
CA ALA A 285 -5.15 -7.67 -3.41
C ALA A 285 -5.74 -7.72 -1.98
N LEU A 286 -7.07 -7.77 -1.85
CA LEU A 286 -7.79 -7.79 -0.57
C LEU A 286 -8.19 -9.20 -0.10
N SER A 287 -8.10 -10.22 -0.94
CA SER A 287 -8.48 -11.61 -0.61
C SER A 287 -7.45 -12.37 0.20
N GLY A 288 -6.22 -11.88 0.30
CA GLY A 288 -5.08 -12.75 0.53
C GLY A 288 -4.09 -12.27 1.57
N PHE A 289 -4.53 -11.98 2.79
CA PHE A 289 -3.63 -11.90 3.96
C PHE A 289 -3.26 -13.32 4.41
N VAL A 290 -2.50 -14.03 3.56
CA VAL A 290 -2.06 -15.40 3.78
C VAL A 290 -0.56 -15.43 3.86
N ASP A 291 -0.04 -16.16 4.85
CA ASP A 291 1.38 -16.43 4.95
C ASP A 291 1.82 -17.36 3.80
N ALA A 292 2.40 -16.74 2.77
CA ALA A 292 3.02 -17.39 1.63
C ALA A 292 4.55 -17.31 1.69
N ARG A 293 5.12 -16.95 2.86
CA ARG A 293 6.57 -16.85 3.05
C ARG A 293 7.29 -18.10 2.57
N ARG A 294 8.43 -17.90 1.94
CA ARG A 294 9.25 -18.94 1.31
C ARG A 294 10.29 -19.48 2.28
N PHE A 295 10.55 -18.76 3.37
CA PHE A 295 11.51 -19.13 4.39
C PHE A 295 10.81 -19.27 5.75
N ASP A 296 11.20 -20.30 6.49
CA ASP A 296 10.83 -20.44 7.89
C ASP A 296 11.79 -19.59 8.73
N ILE A 297 11.23 -18.74 9.58
CA ILE A 297 11.93 -17.88 10.54
C ILE A 297 11.25 -17.97 11.91
N SER A 298 10.59 -19.10 12.22
CA SER A 298 9.92 -19.31 13.52
C SER A 298 10.89 -19.42 14.70
N TYR A 299 12.16 -19.70 14.43
CA TYR A 299 13.24 -19.74 15.42
C TYR A 299 14.55 -19.33 14.75
N THR A 300 15.39 -18.60 15.49
CA THR A 300 16.79 -18.32 15.14
C THR A 300 17.67 -18.45 16.38
N GLY A 301 18.94 -18.83 16.23
CA GLY A 301 19.82 -18.95 17.38
C GLY A 301 21.17 -19.56 17.04
N SER A 302 21.79 -20.23 18.01
CA SER A 302 23.09 -20.88 17.83
C SER A 302 23.13 -21.88 16.67
N GLU A 303 21.99 -22.50 16.36
CA GLU A 303 21.82 -23.46 15.27
C GLU A 303 21.89 -22.83 13.87
N ASP A 304 21.84 -21.51 13.75
CA ASP A 304 22.00 -20.80 12.48
C ASP A 304 23.45 -20.71 12.02
N TYR A 305 24.39 -21.13 12.86
CA TYR A 305 25.80 -21.02 12.57
C TYR A 305 26.46 -22.38 12.38
N THR A 306 27.45 -22.38 11.51
CA THR A 306 28.36 -23.50 11.31
C THR A 306 29.81 -23.06 11.51
N PHE A 307 30.77 -23.96 11.36
CA PHE A 307 32.19 -23.66 11.47
C PHE A 307 32.93 -23.98 10.16
N PRO A 308 33.99 -23.23 9.82
CA PRO A 308 34.84 -23.56 8.68
C PRO A 308 35.41 -24.99 8.76
N PRO A 309 35.40 -25.76 7.65
CA PRO A 309 35.97 -27.10 7.63
C PRO A 309 37.44 -27.14 8.10
N GLY A 310 37.74 -28.03 9.04
CA GLY A 310 39.09 -28.22 9.57
C GLY A 310 39.50 -27.27 10.69
N LEU A 311 38.61 -26.34 11.09
CA LEU A 311 38.77 -25.55 12.30
C LEU A 311 38.72 -26.47 13.52
N LYS A 312 39.59 -26.21 14.51
CA LYS A 312 39.64 -26.97 15.74
C LYS A 312 39.92 -26.07 16.93
N TYR A 313 39.24 -26.31 18.04
CA TYR A 313 39.53 -25.64 19.30
C TYR A 313 40.63 -26.39 20.05
N HIS A 314 41.64 -25.67 20.54
CA HIS A 314 42.68 -26.25 21.38
C HIS A 314 42.33 -26.04 22.85
N ILE A 315 41.98 -27.11 23.55
CA ILE A 315 41.50 -27.05 24.93
C ILE A 315 42.66 -26.67 25.86
N PRO A 316 42.57 -25.54 26.58
CA PRO A 316 43.62 -25.10 27.51
C PRO A 316 43.97 -26.16 28.55
N GLY A 317 45.25 -26.26 28.90
CA GLY A 317 45.73 -27.17 29.96
C GLY A 317 45.75 -28.67 29.60
N ARG A 318 45.27 -29.08 28.42
CA ARG A 318 45.26 -30.50 27.97
C ARG A 318 46.43 -30.82 27.04
N SER A 319 46.80 -32.10 26.99
CA SER A 319 47.86 -32.60 26.09
C SER A 319 47.47 -33.91 25.40
N GLY A 320 48.05 -34.16 24.22
CA GLY A 320 47.78 -35.35 23.43
C GLY A 320 46.48 -35.27 22.60
N PRO A 321 45.96 -36.39 22.09
CA PRO A 321 44.78 -36.43 21.21
C PRO A 321 43.50 -35.82 21.80
N ARG A 322 43.41 -35.73 23.14
CA ARG A 322 42.29 -35.12 23.88
C ARG A 322 42.38 -33.59 24.05
N SER A 323 43.41 -32.95 23.51
CA SER A 323 43.61 -31.48 23.61
C SER A 323 42.92 -30.67 22.52
N VAL A 324 42.12 -31.32 21.66
CA VAL A 324 41.58 -30.70 20.47
C VAL A 324 40.12 -31.13 20.26
N TRP A 325 39.22 -30.16 20.11
CA TRP A 325 37.81 -30.38 19.79
C TRP A 325 37.50 -29.95 18.34
N ASP A 326 36.63 -30.72 17.68
CA ASP A 326 36.26 -30.56 16.26
C ASP A 326 34.77 -30.23 16.15
N PRO A 327 34.40 -28.95 15.95
CA PRO A 327 33.02 -28.48 15.99
C PRO A 327 32.06 -29.14 15.00
N ILE A 328 32.57 -29.72 13.91
CA ILE A 328 31.73 -30.26 12.82
C ILE A 328 31.44 -31.75 13.05
N LYS A 329 32.21 -32.44 13.88
CA LYS A 329 32.07 -33.88 14.12
C LYS A 329 31.11 -34.24 15.25
N GLU A 330 30.70 -33.27 16.04
CA GLU A 330 29.69 -33.44 17.08
C GLU A 330 28.30 -33.40 16.43
N VAL A 331 27.93 -34.48 15.75
CA VAL A 331 26.53 -34.74 15.39
C VAL A 331 25.91 -35.36 16.64
N TYR A 332 24.84 -34.76 17.17
CA TYR A 332 24.02 -35.35 18.22
C TYR A 332 23.60 -36.76 17.79
N ASP A 333 24.21 -37.77 18.40
CA ASP A 333 23.77 -39.15 18.28
C ASP A 333 22.53 -39.27 19.16
N ASP A 334 21.36 -39.02 18.57
CA ASP A 334 20.06 -39.31 19.18
C ASP A 334 19.96 -40.83 19.26
N HIS A 335 20.61 -41.41 20.28
CA HIS A 335 20.72 -42.85 20.45
C HIS A 335 19.35 -43.41 20.84
N ASP A 336 18.62 -43.78 19.80
CA ASP A 336 17.67 -44.87 19.75
C ASP A 336 18.16 -45.98 20.69
N GLY A 337 17.35 -46.25 21.72
CA GLY A 337 17.71 -47.16 22.79
C GLY A 337 17.89 -48.58 22.29
N ASN A 338 19.12 -48.98 21.95
CA ASN A 338 19.60 -50.35 22.14
C ASN A 338 21.12 -50.45 21.86
N ASN A 339 21.95 -50.41 22.91
CA ASN A 339 23.12 -51.29 23.00
C ASN A 339 23.63 -51.33 24.43
N ASN A 340 23.37 -52.46 25.10
CA ASN A 340 24.26 -52.94 26.15
C ASN A 340 25.60 -53.24 25.50
N ASP A 341 26.68 -52.58 25.93
CA ASP A 341 27.90 -53.24 26.39
C ASP A 341 28.97 -52.23 26.81
N ALA A 342 29.44 -52.42 28.05
CA ALA A 342 30.73 -52.02 28.62
C ALA A 342 31.02 -50.53 28.92
N ASP A 343 31.08 -50.24 30.22
CA ASP A 343 32.03 -49.35 30.91
C ASP A 343 32.79 -48.34 30.04
N ASP A 344 32.29 -47.12 29.96
CA ASP A 344 33.11 -45.92 30.04
C ASP A 344 32.33 -44.93 30.91
N ASP A 345 32.61 -44.93 32.21
CA ASP A 345 32.39 -43.78 33.08
C ASP A 345 33.27 -42.64 32.52
N VAL A 346 32.76 -41.93 31.52
CA VAL A 346 33.32 -40.63 31.12
C VAL A 346 32.92 -39.69 32.24
N ASP A 347 33.86 -39.37 33.12
CA ASP A 347 33.68 -38.38 34.19
C ASP A 347 33.05 -37.11 33.58
N ASP A 348 31.86 -36.71 34.08
CA ASP A 348 31.18 -35.45 33.74
C ASP A 348 32.13 -34.23 33.90
N ASP A 349 33.18 -34.36 34.71
CA ASP A 349 34.22 -33.34 34.96
C ASP A 349 35.18 -33.08 33.76
N ASP A 350 35.21 -33.92 32.71
CA ASP A 350 36.13 -33.76 31.56
C ASP A 350 35.58 -32.81 30.46
N GLU A 351 34.44 -32.16 30.67
CA GLU A 351 33.82 -31.20 29.74
C GLU A 351 33.71 -29.75 30.26
N ASP A 352 34.25 -29.44 31.44
CA ASP A 352 34.17 -28.11 32.07
C ASP A 352 34.64 -26.95 31.16
N TRP A 353 35.60 -27.21 30.27
CA TRP A 353 36.10 -26.26 29.28
C TRP A 353 35.04 -25.75 28.31
N LYS A 354 33.93 -26.49 28.11
CA LYS A 354 32.77 -26.05 27.30
C LYS A 354 32.00 -24.90 27.97
N TRP A 355 32.21 -24.69 29.26
CA TRP A 355 31.60 -23.62 30.06
C TRP A 355 32.58 -22.47 30.34
N GLU A 356 33.83 -22.56 29.86
CA GLU A 356 34.84 -21.51 30.01
C GLU A 356 34.61 -20.36 29.01
N GLU A 357 34.83 -19.13 29.45
CA GLU A 357 34.65 -17.90 28.66
C GLU A 357 35.47 -17.92 27.35
N ASP A 358 36.72 -18.40 27.42
CA ASP A 358 37.63 -18.52 26.27
C ASP A 358 37.03 -19.41 25.15
N TYR A 359 36.28 -20.45 25.50
CA TYR A 359 35.63 -21.32 24.52
C TYR A 359 34.40 -20.65 23.89
N TYR A 360 33.57 -19.96 24.68
CA TYR A 360 32.43 -19.20 24.16
C TYR A 360 32.88 -18.08 23.22
N ASP A 361 33.91 -17.32 23.58
CA ASP A 361 34.50 -16.29 22.74
C ASP A 361 35.06 -16.89 21.45
N TRP A 362 35.82 -17.99 21.56
CA TRP A 362 36.32 -18.70 20.39
C TRP A 362 35.18 -19.18 19.47
N LYS A 363 34.10 -19.73 20.04
CA LYS A 363 32.93 -20.22 19.30
C LYS A 363 32.26 -19.06 18.55
N ARG A 364 32.06 -17.92 19.21
CA ARG A 364 31.47 -16.71 18.62
C ARG A 364 32.34 -16.13 17.50
N ASP A 365 33.64 -16.10 17.68
CA ASP A 365 34.57 -15.45 16.75
C ASP A 365 34.83 -16.27 15.47
N HIS A 366 34.57 -17.58 15.51
CA HIS A 366 34.89 -18.48 14.39
C HIS A 366 33.67 -19.13 13.72
N ARG A 367 32.46 -18.91 14.26
CA ARG A 367 31.23 -19.38 13.64
C ARG A 367 30.89 -18.55 12.40
N VAL A 368 30.19 -19.17 11.44
CA VAL A 368 29.78 -18.57 10.17
C VAL A 368 28.28 -18.77 10.03
N LEU A 369 27.55 -17.71 9.73
CA LEU A 369 26.10 -17.77 9.51
C LEU A 369 25.78 -18.63 8.29
N MET A 370 24.84 -19.55 8.42
CA MET A 370 24.36 -20.37 7.33
C MET A 370 23.35 -19.60 6.47
N HIS A 371 23.47 -19.73 5.15
CA HIS A 371 22.43 -19.21 4.25
C HIS A 371 21.23 -20.16 4.28
N ARG A 372 20.08 -19.70 4.80
CA ARG A 372 18.84 -20.47 4.74
C ARG A 372 18.42 -20.66 3.28
N GLU A 373 17.78 -21.79 3.01
CA GLU A 373 17.19 -22.11 1.71
C GLU A 373 15.67 -22.12 1.82
N PRO A 374 14.94 -21.83 0.73
CA PRO A 374 13.50 -21.81 0.80
C PRO A 374 12.96 -23.22 1.09
N ARG A 375 11.78 -23.25 1.70
CA ARG A 375 10.98 -24.46 1.86
C ARG A 375 10.75 -25.16 0.51
N GLU A 376 10.29 -26.40 0.55
CA GLU A 376 9.85 -27.07 -0.67
C GLU A 376 8.73 -26.27 -1.36
N TYR A 377 8.77 -26.28 -2.70
CA TYR A 377 7.77 -25.57 -3.48
C TYR A 377 6.39 -26.16 -3.21
N THR A 378 5.48 -25.30 -2.74
CA THR A 378 4.07 -25.62 -2.57
C THR A 378 3.31 -24.87 -3.66
N PRO A 379 2.48 -25.56 -4.47
CA PRO A 379 1.66 -24.90 -5.49
C PRO A 379 0.85 -23.75 -4.90
N GLN A 380 0.77 -22.64 -5.63
CA GLN A 380 0.04 -21.46 -5.18
C GLN A 380 -1.43 -21.80 -4.93
N ALA A 381 -2.06 -22.64 -5.75
CA ALA A 381 -3.43 -23.11 -5.50
C ALA A 381 -3.63 -23.69 -4.09
N GLU A 382 -2.64 -24.38 -3.53
CA GLU A 382 -2.69 -24.92 -2.16
C GLU A 382 -2.49 -23.85 -1.09
N ILE A 383 -1.63 -22.85 -1.34
CA ILE A 383 -1.46 -21.68 -0.46
C ILE A 383 -2.76 -20.88 -0.42
N LEU A 384 -3.33 -20.61 -1.60
CA LEU A 384 -4.58 -19.84 -1.75
C LEU A 384 -5.78 -20.57 -1.15
N ALA A 385 -5.79 -21.90 -1.12
CA ALA A 385 -6.81 -22.67 -0.43
C ALA A 385 -6.82 -22.43 1.10
N LYS A 386 -5.75 -21.87 1.68
CA LYS A 386 -5.68 -21.46 3.09
C LYS A 386 -6.24 -20.07 3.35
N ARG A 387 -6.64 -19.32 2.31
CA ARG A 387 -7.32 -18.02 2.46
C ARG A 387 -8.55 -18.20 3.35
N LYS A 388 -8.60 -17.46 4.46
CA LYS A 388 -9.77 -17.47 5.35
C LYS A 388 -10.99 -16.84 4.69
N THR A 389 -10.77 -15.85 3.83
CA THR A 389 -11.77 -15.10 3.10
C THR A 389 -11.34 -14.92 1.65
N THR A 390 -12.27 -14.95 0.72
CA THR A 390 -12.05 -14.51 -0.66
C THR A 390 -13.05 -13.41 -0.91
N VAL A 391 -12.55 -12.22 -1.23
CA VAL A 391 -13.37 -11.03 -1.43
C VAL A 391 -14.00 -11.13 -2.80
N ASN A 392 -15.33 -11.02 -2.85
CA ASN A 392 -16.05 -10.69 -4.07
C ASN A 392 -16.79 -9.38 -3.84
N LEU A 393 -16.23 -8.28 -4.33
CA LEU A 393 -16.70 -6.92 -4.02
C LEU A 393 -18.18 -6.73 -4.38
N ARG A 394 -18.65 -7.38 -5.45
CA ARG A 394 -20.05 -7.32 -5.87
C ARG A 394 -20.98 -8.11 -4.95
N ASN A 395 -20.64 -9.35 -4.61
CA ASN A 395 -21.50 -10.23 -3.82
C ASN A 395 -21.50 -9.83 -2.34
N ASP A 396 -20.33 -9.43 -1.83
CA ASP A 396 -20.10 -9.14 -0.43
C ASP A 396 -20.64 -7.74 -0.06
N TYR A 397 -20.66 -6.81 -1.01
CA TYR A 397 -21.09 -5.43 -0.81
C TYR A 397 -22.16 -4.99 -1.83
N PRO A 398 -23.39 -5.53 -1.74
CA PRO A 398 -24.48 -5.19 -2.65
C PRO A 398 -24.95 -3.72 -2.53
N GLY A 399 -24.50 -2.99 -1.51
CA GLY A 399 -24.73 -1.56 -1.34
C GLY A 399 -23.85 -0.67 -2.23
N GLY A 400 -22.95 -1.26 -3.02
CA GLY A 400 -22.00 -0.55 -3.87
C GLY A 400 -20.68 -0.26 -3.17
N LEU A 401 -19.76 0.35 -3.92
CA LEU A 401 -18.43 0.75 -3.49
C LEU A 401 -18.32 2.28 -3.43
N GLN A 402 -17.36 2.76 -2.65
CA GLN A 402 -16.97 4.16 -2.59
C GLN A 402 -15.56 4.31 -3.15
N VAL A 403 -15.41 5.12 -4.20
CA VAL A 403 -14.13 5.31 -4.89
C VAL A 403 -13.78 6.79 -4.96
N ILE A 404 -12.59 7.13 -4.49
CA ILE A 404 -12.00 8.46 -4.64
C ILE A 404 -11.13 8.46 -5.90
N PHE A 405 -11.33 9.44 -6.77
CA PHE A 405 -10.57 9.57 -8.02
C PHE A 405 -9.56 10.71 -7.92
N LYS A 406 -8.36 10.49 -8.46
CA LYS A 406 -7.34 11.51 -8.66
C LYS A 406 -6.71 11.36 -10.05
N LEU A 407 -6.61 12.46 -10.79
CA LEU A 407 -5.88 12.55 -12.05
C LEU A 407 -4.77 13.59 -11.87
N ALA A 408 -3.53 13.17 -12.06
CA ALA A 408 -2.37 14.04 -11.93
C ALA A 408 -1.31 13.70 -12.98
N ASN A 409 -0.63 14.73 -13.46
CA ASN A 409 0.44 14.63 -14.44
C ASN A 409 1.72 15.19 -13.83
N ILE A 410 2.85 14.52 -14.08
CA ILE A 410 4.18 15.08 -13.82
C ILE A 410 4.76 15.48 -15.17
N HIS A 411 5.18 16.73 -15.31
CA HIS A 411 5.82 17.29 -16.50
C HIS A 411 7.26 17.66 -16.19
N LEU A 412 8.18 17.21 -17.05
CA LEU A 412 9.59 17.57 -17.00
C LEU A 412 9.95 18.30 -18.29
N ASP A 413 10.84 19.27 -18.19
CA ASP A 413 11.33 20.04 -19.32
C ASP A 413 12.85 20.27 -19.22
N PRO A 414 13.50 20.85 -20.24
CA PRO A 414 14.95 21.07 -20.20
C PRO A 414 15.45 21.99 -19.07
N GLU A 415 14.59 22.82 -18.48
CA GLU A 415 14.91 23.69 -17.34
C GLU A 415 14.75 22.96 -16.02
N THR A 416 13.73 22.10 -15.90
CA THR A 416 13.48 21.21 -14.75
C THR A 416 13.43 19.74 -15.21
N PRO A 417 14.60 19.11 -15.47
CA PRO A 417 14.67 17.81 -16.15
C PRO A 417 14.55 16.59 -15.22
N GLU A 418 14.44 16.82 -13.91
CA GLU A 418 14.52 15.80 -12.87
C GLU A 418 13.32 15.91 -11.91
N TYR A 419 12.68 14.78 -11.61
CA TYR A 419 11.70 14.64 -10.55
C TYR A 419 12.37 13.96 -9.34
N PRO A 420 12.43 14.61 -8.16
CA PRO A 420 13.19 14.11 -7.01
C PRO A 420 12.53 12.94 -6.28
N GLY A 421 11.33 12.51 -6.67
CA GLY A 421 10.56 11.50 -5.96
C GLY A 421 9.51 12.08 -5.01
N GLY A 422 8.70 11.20 -4.41
CA GLY A 422 7.72 11.55 -3.38
C GLY A 422 8.22 11.25 -1.97
N ALA A 423 7.40 11.56 -0.96
CA ALA A 423 7.62 11.09 0.41
C ALA A 423 7.00 9.69 0.62
N TRP A 424 7.50 8.94 1.60
CA TRP A 424 6.82 7.72 2.08
C TRP A 424 5.45 8.09 2.68
N HIS A 425 4.40 7.37 2.30
CA HIS A 425 3.06 7.59 2.81
C HIS A 425 2.15 6.38 2.57
N VAL A 426 0.99 6.39 3.24
CA VAL A 426 -0.22 5.68 2.80
C VAL A 426 -1.25 6.70 2.33
N GLU A 427 -2.27 6.26 1.60
CA GLU A 427 -3.31 7.17 1.10
C GLU A 427 -4.37 7.46 2.16
N GLY A 428 -4.74 8.75 2.27
CA GLY A 428 -5.80 9.19 3.17
C GLY A 428 -5.45 9.15 4.65
N THR A 429 -6.47 9.30 5.48
CA THR A 429 -6.45 9.27 6.94
C THR A 429 -7.58 8.36 7.43
N LEU A 430 -7.80 8.26 8.75
CA LEU A 430 -8.89 7.44 9.29
C LEU A 430 -10.27 7.95 8.89
N ASN A 431 -10.39 9.23 8.50
CA ASN A 431 -11.62 9.81 7.96
C ASN A 431 -12.01 9.16 6.62
N GLU A 432 -11.04 8.77 5.79
CA GLU A 432 -11.28 8.26 4.44
C GLU A 432 -11.36 6.75 4.34
N MET A 433 -10.86 5.99 5.32
CA MET A 433 -10.94 4.53 5.38
C MET A 433 -10.51 3.83 4.07
N ILE A 434 -9.46 4.32 3.42
CA ILE A 434 -8.97 3.74 2.17
C ILE A 434 -8.33 2.38 2.49
N CYS A 435 -8.86 1.29 1.92
CA CYS A 435 -8.33 -0.05 2.12
C CYS A 435 -7.41 -0.52 0.98
N ALA A 436 -7.56 0.03 -0.23
CA ALA A 436 -6.72 -0.32 -1.36
C ALA A 436 -6.56 0.86 -2.35
N SER A 437 -5.40 0.87 -2.99
CA SER A 437 -5.03 1.87 -4.00
C SER A 437 -4.82 1.20 -5.34
N ALA A 438 -5.34 1.82 -6.40
CA ALA A 438 -5.12 1.42 -7.78
C ALA A 438 -4.55 2.58 -8.58
N LEU A 439 -3.37 2.39 -9.18
CA LEU A 439 -2.65 3.39 -9.96
C LEU A 439 -2.53 2.92 -11.40
N TYR A 440 -3.10 3.68 -12.34
CA TYR A 440 -3.04 3.43 -13.76
C TYR A 440 -2.17 4.46 -14.48
N TYR A 441 -1.10 3.98 -15.11
CA TYR A 441 -0.10 4.78 -15.82
C TYR A 441 -0.50 4.94 -17.28
N TYR A 442 -1.35 5.92 -17.58
CA TYR A 442 -2.06 5.92 -18.87
C TYR A 442 -1.28 6.56 -20.03
N ASP A 443 -0.25 7.35 -19.75
CA ASP A 443 0.57 8.03 -20.77
C ASP A 443 1.93 8.43 -20.18
N GLN A 444 3.02 7.99 -20.82
CA GLN A 444 4.38 8.37 -20.45
C GLN A 444 5.23 8.61 -21.71
N ASP A 445 5.91 9.76 -21.78
CA ASP A 445 6.87 10.05 -22.86
C ASP A 445 8.15 10.64 -22.30
N ASN A 446 9.27 10.30 -22.94
CA ASN A 446 10.58 10.91 -22.73
C ASN A 446 11.15 10.90 -21.29
N ILE A 447 10.75 9.96 -20.43
CA ILE A 447 11.29 9.80 -19.07
C ILE A 447 12.06 8.50 -18.89
N THR A 448 13.04 8.47 -17.99
CA THR A 448 13.68 7.24 -17.52
C THR A 448 12.68 6.34 -16.79
N ASP A 449 13.11 5.14 -16.41
CA ASP A 449 12.22 4.16 -15.80
C ASP A 449 11.77 4.65 -14.41
N SER A 450 10.48 4.94 -14.26
CA SER A 450 9.85 5.35 -13.01
C SER A 450 9.47 4.14 -12.17
N HIS A 451 9.65 4.20 -10.85
CA HIS A 451 9.34 3.10 -9.93
C HIS A 451 8.45 3.55 -8.77
N LEU A 452 7.68 2.61 -8.21
CA LEU A 452 6.99 2.77 -6.93
C LEU A 452 7.61 1.79 -5.95
N ALA A 453 8.26 2.32 -4.91
CA ALA A 453 8.84 1.52 -3.83
C ALA A 453 7.81 1.26 -2.74
N PHE A 454 7.96 0.13 -2.06
CA PHE A 454 7.10 -0.32 -0.97
C PHE A 454 7.92 -0.66 0.27
N ARG A 455 7.35 -0.38 1.44
CA ARG A 455 7.84 -0.83 2.75
C ARG A 455 6.65 -1.15 3.65
N GLN A 456 6.89 -1.92 4.71
CA GLN A 456 5.86 -2.36 5.64
C GLN A 456 6.34 -2.27 7.09
N ALA A 457 5.39 -2.21 8.01
CA ALA A 457 5.64 -2.34 9.43
C ALA A 457 5.95 -3.80 9.80
N LEU A 458 6.85 -3.99 10.76
CA LEU A 458 7.15 -5.28 11.37
C LEU A 458 6.46 -5.38 12.73
N ASP A 459 6.14 -6.61 13.15
CA ASP A 459 5.59 -6.86 14.48
C ASP A 459 6.72 -7.09 15.51
N PRO A 460 7.07 -6.10 16.37
CA PRO A 460 8.11 -6.27 17.38
C PRO A 460 7.79 -7.37 18.38
N GLU A 461 6.52 -7.55 18.76
CA GLU A 461 6.15 -8.55 19.78
C GLU A 461 6.37 -9.97 19.27
N GLU A 462 5.99 -10.23 18.02
CA GLU A 462 6.25 -11.51 17.38
C GLU A 462 7.75 -11.70 17.08
N LEU A 463 8.44 -10.66 16.60
CA LEU A 463 9.85 -10.76 16.23
C LEU A 463 10.77 -11.00 17.42
N VAL A 464 10.50 -10.37 18.58
CA VAL A 464 11.33 -10.55 19.78
C VAL A 464 11.23 -11.97 20.35
N GLY A 465 10.14 -12.69 20.05
CA GLY A 465 9.98 -14.10 20.42
C GLY A 465 10.71 -15.11 19.52
N ILE A 466 11.32 -14.67 18.41
CA ILE A 466 11.99 -15.56 17.44
C ILE A 466 13.40 -15.99 17.87
N PRO A 467 14.30 -15.07 18.28
CA PRO A 467 15.68 -15.45 18.56
C PRO A 467 15.85 -16.12 19.93
N GLU A 468 16.78 -17.07 20.00
CA GLU A 468 17.33 -17.55 21.26
C GLU A 468 17.92 -16.37 22.07
N GLN A 469 17.82 -16.45 23.40
CA GLN A 469 18.27 -15.38 24.29
C GLN A 469 19.75 -15.04 24.02
N SER A 470 20.02 -13.76 23.77
CA SER A 470 21.36 -13.24 23.39
C SER A 470 21.92 -13.72 22.03
N GLU A 471 21.12 -14.38 21.20
CA GLU A 471 21.52 -14.93 19.89
C GLU A 471 20.64 -14.38 18.74
N TYR A 472 20.41 -13.07 18.74
CA TYR A 472 19.55 -12.37 17.75
C TYR A 472 20.25 -11.97 16.45
N TYR A 473 21.58 -12.05 16.37
CA TYR A 473 22.34 -11.58 15.20
C TYR A 473 21.96 -12.33 13.91
N SER A 474 21.60 -13.61 13.98
CA SER A 474 21.17 -14.35 12.78
C SER A 474 19.85 -13.80 12.22
N LEU A 475 18.91 -13.41 13.09
CA LEU A 475 17.65 -12.79 12.69
C LEU A 475 17.87 -11.44 12.01
N GLU A 476 18.73 -10.59 12.58
CA GLU A 476 19.14 -9.30 11.98
C GLU A 476 19.65 -9.50 10.55
N GLN A 477 20.57 -10.45 10.37
CA GLN A 477 21.16 -10.75 9.06
C GLN A 477 20.15 -11.34 8.07
N TYR A 478 19.21 -12.18 8.53
CA TYR A 478 18.19 -12.77 7.66
C TYR A 478 17.13 -11.76 7.21
N LEU A 479 16.69 -10.87 8.11
CA LEU A 479 15.63 -9.90 7.82
C LEU A 479 16.15 -8.55 7.30
N GLY A 480 17.45 -8.27 7.48
CA GLY A 480 18.03 -6.96 7.18
C GLY A 480 17.56 -5.89 8.15
N ILE A 481 17.52 -6.23 9.43
CA ILE A 481 17.07 -5.35 10.52
C ILE A 481 18.19 -5.24 11.56
N GLU A 482 18.07 -4.26 12.46
CA GLU A 482 19.07 -3.99 13.51
C GLU A 482 18.37 -3.89 14.87
N GLN A 483 18.98 -4.44 15.91
CA GLN A 483 18.54 -4.31 17.30
C GLN A 483 18.38 -2.83 17.64
N ASP A 484 17.29 -2.51 18.35
CA ASP A 484 16.90 -1.14 18.71
C ASP A 484 16.64 -0.24 17.48
N GLY A 485 16.59 -0.83 16.28
CA GLY A 485 16.24 -0.17 15.02
C GLY A 485 14.74 -0.08 14.80
N PRO A 486 14.32 0.70 13.79
CA PRO A 486 12.89 0.91 13.50
C PRO A 486 12.24 -0.38 13.00
N ALA A 487 11.00 -0.62 13.42
CA ALA A 487 10.14 -1.74 13.00
C ALA A 487 9.57 -1.53 11.59
N LEU A 488 10.45 -1.20 10.64
CA LEU A 488 10.14 -0.95 9.24
C LEU A 488 11.02 -1.80 8.34
N GLN A 489 10.41 -2.47 7.38
CA GLN A 489 11.12 -3.27 6.39
C GLN A 489 10.85 -2.78 4.97
N PRO A 490 11.87 -2.33 4.22
CA PRO A 490 11.77 -2.16 2.78
C PRO A 490 11.41 -3.50 2.10
N LEU A 491 10.46 -3.49 1.17
CA LEU A 491 10.05 -4.69 0.43
C LEU A 491 10.59 -4.74 -1.00
N GLY A 492 11.02 -3.60 -1.53
CA GLY A 492 11.48 -3.43 -2.89
C GLY A 492 10.60 -2.48 -3.69
N GLN A 493 10.71 -2.53 -5.02
CA GLN A 493 10.06 -1.58 -5.92
C GLN A 493 9.53 -2.24 -7.19
N ILE A 494 8.55 -1.58 -7.80
CA ILE A 494 7.89 -2.06 -9.02
C ILE A 494 8.03 -0.98 -10.10
N LEU A 495 8.45 -1.38 -11.30
CA LEU A 495 8.50 -0.51 -12.48
C LEU A 495 7.08 -0.06 -12.86
N THR A 496 6.93 1.23 -13.10
CA THR A 496 5.65 1.90 -13.36
C THR A 496 5.59 2.46 -14.77
N ARG A 497 5.46 1.55 -15.75
CA ARG A 497 5.46 1.86 -17.18
C ARG A 497 4.08 2.21 -17.72
N GLU A 498 4.03 2.84 -18.89
CA GLU A 498 2.78 3.12 -19.62
C GLU A 498 1.95 1.84 -19.84
N GLY A 499 0.64 1.94 -19.61
CA GLY A 499 -0.32 0.85 -19.75
C GLY A 499 -0.45 -0.04 -18.51
N ARG A 500 0.43 0.12 -17.52
CA ARG A 500 0.38 -0.67 -16.28
C ARG A 500 -0.72 -0.17 -15.35
N LEU A 501 -1.56 -1.08 -14.89
CA LEU A 501 -2.43 -0.93 -13.72
C LEU A 501 -1.77 -1.66 -12.55
N LEU A 502 -1.55 -0.96 -11.45
CA LEU A 502 -0.94 -1.47 -10.22
C LEU A 502 -1.90 -1.32 -9.06
N VAL A 503 -2.19 -2.39 -8.34
CA VAL A 503 -3.14 -2.42 -7.22
C VAL A 503 -2.48 -3.02 -5.99
N PHE A 504 -2.68 -2.39 -4.84
CA PHE A 504 -2.08 -2.81 -3.57
C PHE A 504 -2.96 -2.41 -2.37
N PRO A 505 -2.91 -3.17 -1.25
CA PRO A 505 -3.60 -2.79 -0.03
C PRO A 505 -2.96 -1.53 0.57
N ASN A 506 -3.78 -0.65 1.14
CA ASN A 506 -3.36 0.63 1.70
C ASN A 506 -2.73 0.52 3.11
N CYS A 507 -2.29 -0.69 3.48
CA CYS A 507 -1.41 -0.93 4.61
C CYS A 507 0.08 -0.93 4.24
N LEU A 508 0.40 -0.98 2.94
CA LEU A 508 1.76 -0.79 2.45
C LEU A 508 2.08 0.69 2.33
N GLN A 509 3.15 1.14 2.99
CA GLN A 509 3.71 2.47 2.71
C GLN A 509 4.38 2.43 1.34
N HIS A 510 4.13 3.44 0.52
CA HIS A 510 4.70 3.57 -0.81
C HIS A 510 5.37 4.92 -1.04
N GLN A 511 6.33 4.93 -1.97
CA GLN A 511 7.06 6.11 -2.37
C GLN A 511 7.34 6.09 -3.88
N VAL A 512 6.93 7.16 -4.57
CA VAL A 512 7.33 7.39 -5.97
C VAL A 512 8.83 7.67 -6.01
N GLN A 513 9.58 6.87 -6.74
CA GLN A 513 11.03 7.02 -6.85
C GLN A 513 11.42 8.15 -7.83
N PRO A 514 12.64 8.70 -7.71
CA PRO A 514 13.14 9.72 -8.63
C PRO A 514 13.18 9.21 -10.08
N PHE A 515 12.98 10.12 -11.04
CA PHE A 515 13.19 9.86 -12.47
C PHE A 515 13.51 11.17 -13.20
N GLU A 516 13.99 11.07 -14.44
CA GLU A 516 14.47 12.22 -15.21
C GLU A 516 14.14 12.09 -16.70
N LEU A 517 14.42 13.13 -17.49
CA LEU A 517 14.29 13.08 -18.95
C LEU A 517 15.29 12.09 -19.57
N LYS A 518 14.79 11.20 -20.44
CA LYS A 518 15.63 10.33 -21.30
C LYS A 518 16.44 11.15 -22.30
N ASP A 519 15.77 12.10 -22.96
CA ASP A 519 16.40 13.12 -23.80
C ASP A 519 16.18 14.49 -23.16
N ARG A 520 17.22 15.03 -22.52
CA ARG A 520 17.18 16.33 -21.81
C ARG A 520 16.89 17.52 -22.72
N ALA A 521 16.90 17.36 -24.05
CA ALA A 521 16.56 18.43 -25.00
C ALA A 521 15.05 18.55 -25.29
N ARG A 522 14.23 17.59 -24.85
CA ARG A 522 12.80 17.51 -25.14
C ARG A 522 12.00 17.39 -23.84
N PRO A 523 10.81 18.01 -23.72
CA PRO A 523 9.93 17.75 -22.59
C PRO A 523 9.52 16.27 -22.48
N GLY A 524 9.11 15.87 -21.30
CA GLY A 524 8.62 14.53 -20.99
C GLY A 524 7.54 14.57 -19.93
N HIS A 525 6.81 13.47 -19.78
CA HIS A 525 5.72 13.39 -18.80
C HIS A 525 5.47 11.99 -18.27
N ARG A 526 4.84 11.95 -17.10
CA ARG A 526 4.24 10.78 -16.47
C ARG A 526 2.82 11.13 -16.04
N LYS A 527 1.82 10.48 -16.63
CA LYS A 527 0.41 10.76 -16.30
C LYS A 527 -0.25 9.55 -15.63
N ILE A 528 -0.98 9.82 -14.55
CA ILE A 528 -1.61 8.78 -13.73
C ILE A 528 -3.08 9.05 -13.44
N LEU A 529 -3.86 7.97 -13.43
CA LEU A 529 -5.17 7.90 -12.79
C LEU A 529 -5.01 7.07 -11.52
N ALA A 530 -5.31 7.67 -10.37
CA ALA A 530 -5.39 6.97 -9.09
C ALA A 530 -6.85 6.80 -8.68
N MET A 531 -7.18 5.60 -8.21
CA MET A 531 -8.48 5.22 -7.66
C MET A 531 -8.24 4.61 -6.29
N PHE A 532 -8.81 5.23 -5.26
CA PHE A 532 -8.69 4.77 -3.89
C PHE A 532 -10.02 4.17 -3.45
N LEU A 533 -10.00 2.88 -3.12
CA LEU A 533 -11.16 2.15 -2.65
C LEU A 533 -11.32 2.41 -1.15
N VAL A 534 -12.44 3.02 -0.78
CA VAL A 534 -12.86 3.13 0.62
C VAL A 534 -13.39 1.78 1.08
N ASP A 535 -13.05 1.38 2.31
CA ASP A 535 -13.46 0.12 2.91
C ASP A 535 -14.99 -0.02 2.90
N PRO A 536 -15.55 -0.98 2.12
CA PRO A 536 -16.99 -1.16 2.03
C PRO A 536 -17.65 -1.60 3.35
N HIS A 537 -16.89 -2.11 4.34
CA HIS A 537 -17.42 -2.41 5.67
C HIS A 537 -17.77 -1.14 6.45
N ARG A 538 -17.12 -0.01 6.13
CA ARG A 538 -17.29 1.27 6.82
C ARG A 538 -17.52 2.42 5.82
N PRO A 539 -18.74 2.54 5.27
CA PRO A 539 -19.06 3.64 4.38
C PRO A 539 -18.91 5.00 5.08
N ILE A 540 -18.38 5.99 4.36
CA ILE A 540 -18.20 7.37 4.83
C ILE A 540 -19.14 8.32 4.07
N LEU A 541 -19.12 9.61 4.40
CA LEU A 541 -19.80 10.62 3.59
C LEU A 541 -19.27 10.59 2.16
N SER A 542 -20.17 10.41 1.19
CA SER A 542 -19.86 10.39 -0.24
C SER A 542 -20.61 11.49 -0.98
N SER A 543 -20.30 11.69 -2.25
CA SER A 543 -21.00 12.65 -3.11
C SER A 543 -22.48 12.32 -3.34
N ALA A 544 -22.95 11.12 -2.95
CA ALA A 544 -24.38 10.81 -2.88
C ALA A 544 -25.07 11.47 -1.67
N HIS A 545 -24.31 11.89 -0.66
CA HIS A 545 -24.83 12.53 0.56
C HIS A 545 -24.47 14.03 0.60
N VAL A 546 -23.32 14.41 0.06
CA VAL A 546 -22.82 15.79 0.04
C VAL A 546 -23.09 16.40 -1.33
N PRO A 547 -23.98 17.40 -1.47
CA PRO A 547 -24.16 18.12 -2.72
C PRO A 547 -22.87 18.81 -3.19
N PRO A 548 -22.74 19.13 -4.49
CA PRO A 548 -21.60 19.88 -4.97
C PRO A 548 -21.37 21.15 -4.16
N GLN A 549 -20.12 21.41 -3.83
CA GLN A 549 -19.73 22.54 -2.98
C GLN A 549 -19.20 23.73 -3.80
N ARG A 550 -19.07 23.57 -5.11
CA ARG A 550 -18.46 24.51 -6.05
C ARG A 550 -19.37 25.69 -6.36
N ARG A 551 -18.91 26.91 -6.05
CA ARG A 551 -19.64 28.16 -6.34
C ARG A 551 -19.89 28.38 -7.82
N ASP A 552 -18.97 27.99 -8.68
CA ASP A 552 -19.11 28.11 -10.14
C ASP A 552 -20.16 27.15 -10.72
N TRP A 553 -20.31 25.95 -10.15
CA TRP A 553 -21.38 25.03 -10.54
C TRP A 553 -22.76 25.56 -10.09
N TRP A 554 -22.84 26.01 -8.85
CA TRP A 554 -24.05 26.65 -8.33
C TRP A 554 -24.43 27.91 -9.13
N ALA A 555 -23.45 28.74 -9.49
CA ALA A 555 -23.64 29.96 -10.28
C ALA A 555 -24.38 29.68 -11.60
N ASN A 556 -24.03 28.59 -12.29
CA ASN A 556 -24.68 28.21 -13.55
C ASN A 556 -26.16 27.84 -13.32
N GLU A 557 -26.49 27.18 -12.22
CA GLU A 557 -27.86 26.83 -11.85
C GLU A 557 -28.71 28.05 -11.49
N VAL A 558 -28.15 29.02 -10.76
CA VAL A 558 -28.90 30.24 -10.37
C VAL A 558 -29.05 31.24 -11.51
N ARG A 559 -28.08 31.31 -12.44
CA ARG A 559 -28.19 32.16 -13.64
C ARG A 559 -29.40 31.79 -14.50
N GLY A 560 -29.71 30.50 -14.61
CA GLY A 560 -30.83 29.98 -15.41
C GLY A 560 -32.20 30.03 -14.72
N ASN A 561 -32.28 30.40 -13.44
CA ASN A 561 -33.48 30.21 -12.64
C ASN A 561 -34.04 31.49 -11.99
N GLY A 562 -35.37 31.62 -12.01
CA GLY A 562 -36.10 32.62 -11.24
C GLY A 562 -35.79 34.07 -11.61
N ALA A 563 -35.84 34.96 -10.60
CA ALA A 563 -35.70 36.41 -10.79
C ALA A 563 -34.30 36.84 -11.27
N LEU A 564 -33.26 36.02 -11.05
CA LEU A 564 -31.89 36.32 -11.48
C LEU A 564 -31.72 36.20 -13.00
N SER A 565 -32.49 35.33 -13.65
CA SER A 565 -32.47 35.17 -15.12
C SER A 565 -32.93 36.42 -15.89
N ALA A 566 -33.61 37.36 -15.19
CA ALA A 566 -34.07 38.62 -15.76
C ALA A 566 -33.10 39.80 -15.53
N LEU A 567 -32.01 39.60 -14.79
CA LEU A 567 -31.01 40.64 -14.50
C LEU A 567 -29.87 40.62 -15.54
N PRO A 568 -29.19 41.76 -15.78
CA PRO A 568 -27.95 41.78 -16.55
C PRO A 568 -26.87 40.89 -15.91
N ASN A 569 -26.06 40.23 -16.75
CA ASN A 569 -25.02 39.29 -16.31
C ASN A 569 -24.08 39.92 -15.29
N GLU A 570 -23.74 41.20 -15.44
CA GLU A 570 -22.84 41.92 -14.54
C GLU A 570 -23.40 41.98 -13.10
N ILE A 571 -24.71 42.19 -12.95
CA ILE A 571 -25.36 42.26 -11.63
C ILE A 571 -25.48 40.86 -11.03
N VAL A 572 -25.76 39.84 -11.85
CA VAL A 572 -25.79 38.45 -11.40
C VAL A 572 -24.40 38.03 -10.91
N ASP A 573 -23.36 38.37 -11.65
CA ASP A 573 -21.97 38.07 -11.30
C ASP A 573 -21.54 38.80 -10.02
N MET A 574 -21.89 40.08 -9.86
CA MET A 574 -21.68 40.80 -8.59
C MET A 574 -22.38 40.09 -7.43
N THR A 575 -23.63 39.65 -7.62
CA THR A 575 -24.40 38.97 -6.57
C THR A 575 -23.78 37.62 -6.19
N ILE A 576 -23.35 36.83 -7.17
CA ILE A 576 -22.65 35.55 -6.97
C ILE A 576 -21.33 35.77 -6.25
N ASN A 577 -20.58 36.81 -6.62
CA ASN A 577 -19.29 37.13 -6.01
C ASN A 577 -19.42 37.64 -4.57
N MET A 578 -20.58 38.17 -4.17
CA MET A 578 -20.91 38.55 -2.80
C MET A 578 -21.36 37.39 -1.91
N VAL A 579 -21.53 36.18 -2.46
CA VAL A 579 -21.79 34.99 -1.63
C VAL A 579 -20.47 34.58 -0.97
N ASP A 580 -20.40 34.85 0.33
CA ASP A 580 -19.29 34.51 1.21
C ASP A 580 -19.49 33.12 1.85
N GLU A 581 -18.38 32.51 2.27
CA GLU A 581 -18.29 31.21 2.97
C GLU A 581 -18.75 29.97 2.18
N PHE A 582 -20.02 29.90 1.77
CA PHE A 582 -20.60 28.75 1.08
C PHE A 582 -21.69 29.18 0.07
N PRO A 583 -21.71 28.66 -1.18
CA PRO A 583 -20.81 27.65 -1.74
C PRO A 583 -19.36 28.12 -1.92
N ILE A 584 -18.43 27.18 -1.94
CA ILE A 584 -16.98 27.40 -1.87
C ILE A 584 -16.46 27.94 -3.21
N SER A 585 -15.78 29.10 -3.18
CA SER A 585 -15.09 29.66 -4.34
C SER A 585 -13.81 28.87 -4.66
N TRP A 586 -13.28 29.03 -5.89
CA TRP A 586 -12.01 28.40 -6.25
C TRP A 586 -10.85 28.83 -5.34
N ASP A 587 -10.71 30.12 -5.08
CA ASP A 587 -9.65 30.66 -4.21
C ASP A 587 -9.76 30.08 -2.79
N ARG A 588 -10.98 30.02 -2.25
CA ARG A 588 -11.21 29.42 -0.92
C ARG A 588 -10.92 27.92 -0.91
N ALA A 589 -11.23 27.20 -1.99
CA ALA A 589 -10.88 25.79 -2.11
C ALA A 589 -9.36 25.58 -2.16
N CYS A 590 -8.61 26.48 -2.81
CA CYS A 590 -7.15 26.45 -2.80
C CYS A 590 -6.58 26.69 -1.39
N GLU A 591 -7.14 27.64 -0.64
CA GLU A 591 -6.77 27.87 0.78
C GLU A 591 -7.06 26.64 1.65
N LEU A 592 -8.25 26.06 1.52
CA LEU A 592 -8.63 24.85 2.26
C LEU A 592 -7.74 23.66 1.89
N ARG A 593 -7.35 23.52 0.61
CA ARG A 593 -6.37 22.51 0.18
C ARG A 593 -5.03 22.71 0.88
N LEU A 594 -4.52 23.94 1.00
CA LEU A 594 -3.26 24.20 1.70
C LEU A 594 -3.37 23.81 3.19
N GLN A 595 -4.49 24.13 3.85
CA GLN A 595 -4.74 23.72 5.24
C GLN A 595 -4.79 22.19 5.39
N LEU A 596 -5.47 21.51 4.46
CA LEU A 596 -5.52 20.05 4.42
C LEU A 596 -4.12 19.45 4.21
N MET A 597 -3.32 20.01 3.30
CA MET A 597 -1.96 19.55 3.03
C MET A 597 -1.05 19.75 4.25
N GLU A 598 -1.18 20.86 4.98
CA GLU A 598 -0.46 21.11 6.24
C GLU A 598 -0.85 20.09 7.32
N GLU A 599 -2.15 19.87 7.54
CA GLU A 599 -2.65 18.86 8.49
C GLU A 599 -2.12 17.46 8.14
N ARG A 600 -2.15 17.09 6.85
CA ARG A 600 -1.62 15.81 6.37
C ARG A 600 -0.10 15.71 6.44
N GLY A 601 0.63 16.82 6.28
CA GLY A 601 2.06 16.87 6.53
C GLY A 601 2.36 16.44 7.96
N GLY A 602 1.68 17.08 8.93
CA GLY A 602 1.82 16.72 10.35
C GLY A 602 1.38 15.30 10.68
N PHE A 603 0.41 14.72 9.94
CA PHE A 603 0.07 13.30 10.07
C PHE A 603 1.13 12.38 9.51
N LYS A 604 1.72 12.69 8.35
CA LYS A 604 2.83 11.90 7.79
C LYS A 604 4.03 11.90 8.71
N ASP A 605 4.34 13.03 9.33
CA ASP A 605 5.42 13.14 10.31
C ASP A 605 5.12 12.26 11.53
N GLN A 606 3.90 12.31 12.10
CA GLN A 606 3.49 11.43 13.20
C GLN A 606 3.52 9.94 12.86
N VAL A 607 3.12 9.57 11.64
CA VAL A 607 3.18 8.17 11.18
C VAL A 607 4.62 7.72 11.01
N THR A 608 5.47 8.58 10.45
CA THR A 608 6.89 8.30 10.27
C THR A 608 7.57 8.16 11.62
N GLU A 609 7.36 9.10 12.53
CA GLU A 609 7.83 9.06 13.92
C GLU A 609 7.32 7.80 14.64
N PHE A 610 6.02 7.47 14.53
CA PHE A 610 5.47 6.24 15.11
C PHE A 610 6.21 4.98 14.63
N PHE A 611 6.47 4.88 13.33
CA PHE A 611 7.18 3.73 12.77
C PHE A 611 8.69 3.74 13.07
N GLU A 612 9.30 4.92 13.21
CA GLU A 612 10.71 5.08 13.55
C GLU A 612 10.99 4.85 15.05
N GLU A 613 10.06 5.26 15.92
CA GLU A 613 10.13 5.08 17.39
C GLU A 613 9.68 3.69 17.83
N THR A 614 8.85 3.01 17.04
CA THR A 614 8.52 1.60 17.28
C THR A 614 9.76 0.77 16.97
N THR A 615 10.44 0.34 18.03
CA THR A 615 11.67 -0.45 17.96
C THR A 615 11.43 -1.84 18.54
N PHE A 616 12.35 -2.76 18.30
CA PHE A 616 12.38 -4.08 18.92
C PHE A 616 13.69 -4.21 19.71
N SER A 617 13.56 -4.66 20.96
CA SER A 617 14.69 -4.91 21.87
C SER A 617 14.75 -6.40 22.15
N PHE A 618 15.71 -7.08 21.51
CA PHE A 618 15.90 -8.51 21.65
C PHE A 618 16.52 -8.92 23.01
N CYS A 619 16.96 -7.95 23.83
CA CYS A 619 17.59 -8.18 25.13
C CYS A 619 16.61 -8.22 26.30
N GLU A 620 15.34 -7.88 26.11
CA GLU A 620 14.33 -7.79 27.19
C GLU A 620 13.48 -9.04 27.38
N HIS A 621 13.86 -10.16 26.73
CA HIS A 621 13.26 -11.48 26.89
C HIS A 621 14.06 -12.42 27.80
#